data_AF-A0A150R9K5-F1
#
_entry.id   AF-A0A150R9K5-F1
#
_cell.length_a   1.000
_cell.length_b   1.000
_cell.length_c   1.000
_cell.angle_alpha   90.00
_cell.angle_beta   90.00
_cell.angle_gamma   90.00
#
_symmetry.space_group_name_H-M   'P 1'
#
loop_
_entity.id
_entity.type
_entity.pdbx_description
1 polymer ?
#
loop_
_entity_poly.entity_id
_entity_poly.type
_entity_poly.pdbx_seq_one_letter_code
_entity_poly.pdbx_strand_id
1 'polypeptide(L)'
;MRYIRTSAARACLSLLVLAALPGTAFGATTAITFVINHADCGNAEFSLYLNGVLLDTVPSENGCECRTETLQRAFTEPEVLALYDPNTCNDVRVDIDKGQGLLLGFARIHVDSTEGTSHICLYDAERGPNPCADRDVCDGYGVGLTSLGSQDGDGIAPGLGRGCDNCPVTHNPDQADEDADGIGDACDPCPRGDRDRDAVCDAADNCASAANPSQADSDADGIGDACDNCPSAANPDQADSDGDGHGDACAHACVTLQRGTFGEVADADIWEAFPNYSDGRVPYNASGNAHGFRKQALYRFGLDSIPAGATVTSADFGVAAYGSGDETVRIHRITAPWREDAVTWNNFAASYDADVEAELTWIGPYDMSADLTGLVQAWVDGTAPNHGFLVEEDPTGRTSYRSSDHPLQEDRPWLEVCYSAP
;
A
#
# COMPACT_ATOMS: atom_id res chain seq x y z
N MET A 1 8.22 -49.19 -72.05
CA MET A 1 7.86 -49.81 -70.76
C MET A 1 6.55 -49.18 -70.27
N ARG A 2 5.59 -50.01 -69.85
CA ARG A 2 4.25 -49.62 -69.38
C ARG A 2 4.34 -48.81 -68.07
N TYR A 3 3.51 -47.77 -67.89
CA TYR A 3 2.29 -47.79 -67.05
C TYR A 3 1.72 -46.37 -66.85
N ILE A 4 0.40 -46.26 -67.00
CA ILE A 4 -0.48 -45.14 -66.62
C ILE A 4 -0.71 -45.16 -65.11
N ARG A 5 -0.74 -44.00 -64.44
CA ARG A 5 -1.68 -43.71 -63.33
C ARG A 5 -1.99 -42.21 -63.23
N THR A 6 -3.29 -41.92 -63.22
CA THR A 6 -3.95 -40.67 -62.87
C THR A 6 -3.85 -40.37 -61.37
N SER A 7 -3.75 -39.10 -60.99
CA SER A 7 -4.02 -38.63 -59.63
C SER A 7 -4.86 -37.35 -59.67
N ALA A 8 -5.88 -37.37 -58.81
CA ALA A 8 -7.00 -36.44 -58.76
C ALA A 8 -6.60 -35.04 -58.26
N ALA A 9 -7.21 -34.01 -58.85
CA ALA A 9 -7.21 -32.66 -58.32
C ALA A 9 -8.04 -32.61 -57.02
N ARG A 10 -7.39 -32.28 -55.90
CA ARG A 10 -8.07 -31.80 -54.69
C ARG A 10 -8.22 -30.27 -54.83
N ALA A 11 -9.46 -29.81 -54.88
CA ALA A 11 -9.80 -28.40 -54.71
C ALA A 11 -9.37 -27.97 -53.31
N CYS A 12 -8.45 -27.01 -53.23
CA CYS A 12 -8.11 -26.33 -51.99
C CYS A 12 -9.10 -25.18 -51.83
N LEU A 13 -10.03 -25.32 -50.88
CA LEU A 13 -10.97 -24.28 -50.48
C LEU A 13 -10.14 -23.21 -49.74
N SER A 14 -9.78 -22.13 -50.45
CA SER A 14 -9.13 -20.97 -49.86
C SER A 14 -10.15 -20.23 -48.99
N LEU A 15 -10.09 -20.50 -47.68
CA LEU A 15 -10.73 -19.71 -46.64
C LEU A 15 -10.14 -18.30 -46.70
N LEU A 16 -10.94 -17.33 -47.14
CA LEU A 16 -10.62 -15.91 -46.98
C LEU A 16 -10.78 -15.60 -45.49
N VAL A 17 -9.69 -15.63 -44.73
CA VAL A 17 -9.67 -15.07 -43.38
C VAL A 17 -9.75 -13.55 -43.55
N LEU A 18 -10.95 -13.01 -43.40
CA LEU A 18 -11.13 -11.58 -43.16
C LEU A 18 -10.48 -11.30 -41.81
N ALA A 19 -9.30 -10.68 -41.81
CA ALA A 19 -8.66 -10.22 -40.60
C ALA A 19 -9.56 -9.12 -40.00
N ALA A 20 -10.34 -9.50 -38.99
CA ALA A 20 -10.98 -8.53 -38.12
C ALA A 20 -9.88 -7.80 -37.36
N LEU A 21 -9.82 -6.47 -37.52
CA LEU A 21 -9.06 -5.60 -36.64
C LEU A 21 -9.58 -5.79 -35.20
N PRO A 22 -8.73 -5.69 -34.16
CA PRO A 22 -9.18 -5.72 -32.77
C PRO A 22 -9.82 -4.37 -32.44
N GLY A 23 -11.02 -4.13 -32.96
CA GLY A 23 -11.97 -3.25 -32.30
C GLY A 23 -12.54 -4.05 -31.14
N THR A 24 -12.28 -3.61 -29.91
CA THR A 24 -12.91 -4.16 -28.69
C THR A 24 -14.41 -4.27 -28.92
N ALA A 25 -14.90 -5.50 -29.06
CA ALA A 25 -16.31 -5.76 -29.29
C ALA A 25 -17.05 -5.47 -27.99
N PHE A 26 -17.67 -4.30 -27.87
CA PHE A 26 -18.55 -3.99 -26.74
C PHE A 26 -19.54 -5.16 -26.54
N GLY A 27 -19.61 -5.63 -25.30
CA GLY A 27 -20.53 -6.66 -24.87
C GLY A 27 -21.97 -6.40 -25.32
N ALA A 28 -22.76 -7.47 -25.48
CA ALA A 28 -24.17 -7.32 -25.85
C ALA A 28 -24.90 -6.51 -24.76
N THR A 29 -25.63 -5.47 -25.17
CA THR A 29 -26.48 -4.68 -24.27
C THR A 29 -27.50 -5.58 -23.58
N THR A 30 -27.61 -5.46 -22.25
CA THR A 30 -28.50 -6.27 -21.41
C THR A 30 -29.64 -5.45 -20.82
N ALA A 31 -29.41 -4.17 -20.54
CA ALA A 31 -30.45 -3.26 -20.07
C ALA A 31 -30.15 -1.80 -20.43
N ILE A 32 -31.21 -1.01 -20.61
CA ILE A 32 -31.14 0.46 -20.67
C ILE A 32 -32.04 0.99 -19.56
N THR A 33 -31.48 1.73 -18.61
CA THR A 33 -32.18 2.14 -17.39
C THR A 33 -32.17 3.64 -17.23
N PHE A 34 -33.35 4.25 -17.27
CA PHE A 34 -33.56 5.66 -16.95
C PHE A 34 -33.80 5.80 -15.45
N VAL A 35 -33.03 6.68 -14.79
CA VAL A 35 -33.07 6.95 -13.36
C VAL A 35 -33.34 8.44 -13.16
N ILE A 36 -34.48 8.77 -12.55
CA ILE A 36 -34.94 10.15 -12.41
C ILE A 36 -35.26 10.42 -10.93
N ASN A 37 -34.58 11.40 -10.34
CA ASN A 37 -34.92 11.93 -9.03
C ASN A 37 -35.73 13.23 -9.19
N HIS A 38 -36.87 13.33 -8.52
CA HIS A 38 -37.78 14.45 -8.66
C HIS A 38 -38.64 14.66 -7.40
N ALA A 39 -39.24 15.84 -7.30
CA ALA A 39 -40.42 16.13 -6.48
C ALA A 39 -41.49 16.72 -7.39
N ASP A 40 -42.69 16.14 -7.42
CA ASP A 40 -43.79 16.69 -8.20
C ASP A 40 -44.99 17.04 -7.32
N CYS A 41 -45.43 18.30 -7.42
CA CYS A 41 -46.68 18.81 -6.85
C CYS A 41 -47.84 18.87 -7.87
N GLY A 42 -47.61 18.35 -9.08
CA GLY A 42 -48.57 18.24 -10.17
C GLY A 42 -48.77 16.80 -10.63
N ASN A 43 -49.16 16.64 -11.89
CA ASN A 43 -49.30 15.34 -12.56
C ASN A 43 -48.41 15.34 -13.81
N ALA A 44 -47.11 15.53 -13.62
CA ALA A 44 -46.15 15.46 -14.70
C ALA A 44 -45.98 14.02 -15.20
N GLU A 45 -45.48 13.87 -16.42
CA GLU A 45 -45.13 12.60 -17.03
C GLU A 45 -43.73 12.76 -17.65
N PHE A 46 -42.93 11.70 -17.61
CA PHE A 46 -41.60 11.64 -18.23
C PHE A 46 -41.67 10.77 -19.48
N SER A 47 -41.52 11.38 -20.64
CA SER A 47 -41.43 10.66 -21.92
C SER A 47 -39.97 10.37 -22.24
N LEU A 48 -39.64 9.08 -22.38
CA LEU A 48 -38.28 8.57 -22.47
C LEU A 48 -37.96 8.22 -23.93
N TYR A 49 -36.89 8.79 -24.47
CA TYR A 49 -36.50 8.63 -25.86
C TYR A 49 -35.07 8.09 -26.02
N LEU A 50 -34.88 7.25 -27.02
CA LEU A 50 -33.57 6.79 -27.50
C LEU A 50 -33.52 6.89 -29.03
N ASN A 51 -32.52 7.57 -29.57
CA ASN A 51 -32.34 7.79 -31.01
C ASN A 51 -33.64 8.30 -31.69
N GLY A 52 -34.34 9.21 -31.01
CA GLY A 52 -35.61 9.81 -31.45
C GLY A 52 -36.86 8.91 -31.32
N VAL A 53 -36.73 7.66 -30.85
CA VAL A 53 -37.85 6.73 -30.63
C VAL A 53 -38.38 6.87 -29.22
N LEU A 54 -39.69 7.11 -29.06
CA LEU A 54 -40.36 7.08 -27.75
C LEU A 54 -40.41 5.64 -27.24
N LEU A 55 -39.76 5.38 -26.10
CA LEU A 55 -39.72 4.07 -25.45
C LEU A 55 -40.90 3.88 -24.50
N ASP A 56 -41.17 4.89 -23.65
CA ASP A 56 -42.25 4.86 -22.67
C ASP A 56 -42.59 6.28 -22.20
N THR A 57 -43.77 6.43 -21.59
CA THR A 57 -44.16 7.64 -20.86
C THR A 57 -44.53 7.23 -19.44
N VAL A 58 -43.68 7.61 -18.48
CA VAL A 58 -43.80 7.19 -17.08
C VAL A 58 -44.39 8.33 -16.25
N PRO A 59 -45.52 8.14 -15.54
CA PRO A 59 -46.07 9.20 -14.70
C PRO A 59 -45.13 9.53 -13.54
N SER A 60 -45.08 10.81 -13.16
CA SER A 60 -44.49 11.22 -11.89
C SER A 60 -45.38 10.78 -10.71
N GLU A 61 -44.81 10.81 -9.51
CA GLU A 61 -45.59 10.63 -8.29
C GLU A 61 -45.94 12.00 -7.69
N ASN A 62 -47.24 12.28 -7.54
CA ASN A 62 -47.78 13.55 -7.00
C ASN A 62 -47.66 13.62 -5.47
N GLY A 63 -46.43 13.58 -4.96
CA GLY A 63 -46.10 13.54 -3.54
C GLY A 63 -45.76 14.89 -2.92
N CYS A 64 -45.50 15.92 -3.74
CA CYS A 64 -45.04 17.25 -3.32
C CYS A 64 -43.72 17.29 -2.51
N GLU A 65 -43.02 16.17 -2.41
CA GLU A 65 -41.78 16.02 -1.65
C GLU A 65 -40.74 15.29 -2.51
N CYS A 66 -39.46 15.58 -2.26
CA CYS A 66 -38.36 14.93 -2.94
C CYS A 66 -38.28 13.46 -2.57
N ARG A 67 -38.24 12.60 -3.59
CA ARG A 67 -38.20 11.16 -3.36
C ARG A 67 -36.84 10.71 -2.85
N THR A 68 -36.85 9.88 -1.81
CA THR A 68 -35.67 9.15 -1.32
C THR A 68 -35.32 7.96 -2.23
N GLU A 69 -36.29 7.44 -2.98
CA GLU A 69 -36.08 6.44 -4.02
C GLU A 69 -36.25 7.08 -5.40
N THR A 70 -35.35 6.83 -6.33
CA THR A 70 -35.45 7.34 -7.71
C THR A 70 -36.56 6.64 -8.47
N LEU A 71 -37.23 7.34 -9.37
CA LEU A 71 -38.04 6.69 -10.41
C LEU A 71 -37.09 5.97 -11.36
N GLN A 72 -37.26 4.66 -11.53
CA GLN A 72 -36.43 3.86 -12.41
C GLN A 72 -37.27 3.15 -13.46
N ARG A 73 -36.88 3.29 -14.73
CA ARG A 73 -37.46 2.54 -15.84
C ARG A 73 -36.37 1.83 -16.61
N ALA A 74 -36.29 0.52 -16.41
CA ALA A 74 -35.39 -0.38 -17.13
C ALA A 74 -36.12 -1.01 -18.33
N PHE A 75 -35.42 -1.05 -19.46
CA PHE A 75 -35.80 -1.75 -20.68
C PHE A 75 -34.85 -2.93 -20.88
N THR A 76 -35.42 -4.11 -21.11
CA THR A 76 -34.70 -5.37 -21.35
C THR A 76 -35.22 -6.10 -22.59
N GLU A 77 -36.20 -5.50 -23.26
CA GLU A 77 -36.85 -5.99 -24.46
C GLU A 77 -35.86 -5.96 -25.64
N PRO A 78 -35.64 -7.07 -26.37
CA PRO A 78 -34.64 -7.11 -27.45
C PRO A 78 -34.83 -6.04 -28.52
N GLU A 79 -36.07 -5.67 -28.84
CA GLU A 79 -36.36 -4.59 -29.78
C GLU A 79 -35.93 -3.19 -29.29
N VAL A 80 -35.95 -2.94 -27.98
CA VAL A 80 -35.49 -1.67 -27.40
C VAL A 80 -33.96 -1.68 -27.28
N LEU A 81 -33.38 -2.79 -26.83
CA LEU A 81 -31.93 -2.94 -26.74
C LEU A 81 -31.25 -2.79 -28.10
N ALA A 82 -31.91 -3.23 -29.18
CA ALA A 82 -31.42 -3.09 -30.56
C ALA A 82 -31.43 -1.65 -31.09
N LEU A 83 -32.07 -0.70 -30.41
CA LEU A 83 -32.02 0.72 -30.78
C LEU A 83 -30.68 1.36 -30.40
N TYR A 84 -29.93 0.77 -29.47
CA TYR A 84 -28.62 1.24 -29.04
C TYR A 84 -27.51 0.59 -29.88
N ASP A 85 -26.65 1.40 -30.51
CA ASP A 85 -25.44 0.93 -31.17
C ASP A 85 -24.20 1.45 -30.43
N PRO A 86 -23.43 0.59 -29.74
CA PRO A 86 -22.25 1.00 -28.96
C PRO A 86 -21.16 1.66 -29.81
N ASN A 87 -21.17 1.49 -31.13
CA ASN A 87 -20.16 2.03 -32.03
C ASN A 87 -20.50 3.42 -32.57
N THR A 88 -21.66 3.97 -32.19
CA THR A 88 -22.11 5.30 -32.62
C THR A 88 -22.53 6.12 -31.42
N CYS A 89 -22.67 7.44 -31.62
CA CYS A 89 -23.23 8.30 -30.61
C CYS A 89 -24.76 8.16 -30.60
N ASN A 90 -25.30 7.64 -29.50
CA ASN A 90 -26.72 7.45 -29.31
C ASN A 90 -27.30 8.68 -28.59
N ASP A 91 -28.31 9.29 -29.20
CA ASP A 91 -29.06 10.39 -28.60
C ASP A 91 -30.03 9.85 -27.54
N VAL A 92 -30.01 10.45 -26.36
CA VAL A 92 -30.89 10.09 -25.25
C VAL A 92 -31.58 11.33 -24.75
N ARG A 93 -32.90 11.25 -24.58
CA ARG A 93 -33.72 12.40 -24.24
C ARG A 93 -34.83 12.03 -23.28
N VAL A 94 -35.08 12.90 -22.32
CA VAL A 94 -36.22 12.82 -21.41
C VAL A 94 -37.03 14.11 -21.56
N ASP A 95 -38.28 13.98 -21.97
CA ASP A 95 -39.23 15.08 -22.04
C ASP A 95 -40.12 15.09 -20.80
N ILE A 96 -40.43 16.29 -20.31
CA ILE A 96 -41.37 16.50 -19.21
C ILE A 96 -42.69 16.94 -19.83
N ASP A 97 -43.66 16.03 -19.86
CA ASP A 97 -44.99 16.26 -20.39
C ASP A 97 -45.96 16.60 -19.27
N LYS A 98 -46.66 17.73 -19.40
CA LYS A 98 -47.64 18.26 -18.43
C LYS A 98 -47.01 18.52 -17.04
N GLY A 99 -47.71 19.31 -16.22
CA GLY A 99 -47.30 19.58 -14.84
C GLY A 99 -46.76 20.99 -14.61
N GLN A 100 -47.33 21.66 -13.62
CA GLN A 100 -46.70 22.81 -12.96
C GLN A 100 -46.23 22.33 -11.58
N GLY A 101 -45.09 22.82 -11.10
CA GLY A 101 -44.58 22.46 -9.77
C GLY A 101 -43.74 21.18 -9.72
N LEU A 102 -43.10 20.82 -10.83
CA LEU A 102 -42.05 19.80 -10.85
C LEU A 102 -40.70 20.41 -10.47
N LEU A 103 -40.00 19.77 -9.55
CA LEU A 103 -38.59 19.99 -9.25
C LEU A 103 -37.82 18.73 -9.63
N LEU A 104 -36.79 18.88 -10.45
CA LEU A 104 -35.88 17.79 -10.78
C LEU A 104 -34.65 17.85 -9.88
N GLY A 105 -34.25 16.70 -9.35
CA GLY A 105 -32.92 16.49 -8.79
C GLY A 105 -31.94 16.18 -9.91
N PHE A 106 -32.07 15.00 -10.51
CA PHE A 106 -31.24 14.57 -11.64
C PHE A 106 -32.00 13.62 -12.59
N ALA A 107 -31.46 13.47 -13.80
CA ALA A 107 -31.85 12.44 -14.76
C ALA A 107 -30.60 11.78 -15.36
N ARG A 108 -30.43 10.47 -15.11
CA ARG A 108 -29.29 9.66 -15.57
C ARG A 108 -29.79 8.45 -16.35
N ILE A 109 -29.02 8.04 -17.36
CA ILE A 109 -29.28 6.81 -18.11
C ILE A 109 -28.08 5.89 -17.99
N HIS A 110 -28.32 4.64 -17.62
CA HIS A 110 -27.34 3.57 -17.62
C HIS A 110 -27.60 2.63 -18.79
N VAL A 111 -26.54 2.15 -19.41
CA VAL A 111 -26.58 1.07 -20.40
C VAL A 111 -25.69 -0.04 -19.88
N ASP A 112 -26.33 -1.12 -19.45
CA ASP A 112 -25.64 -2.32 -18.99
C ASP A 112 -25.35 -3.21 -20.19
N SER A 113 -24.18 -3.83 -20.19
CA SER A 113 -23.74 -4.80 -21.19
C SER A 113 -23.11 -6.02 -20.52
N THR A 114 -22.79 -7.04 -21.32
CA THR A 114 -22.04 -8.20 -20.81
C THR A 114 -20.62 -7.87 -20.36
N GLU A 115 -20.10 -6.68 -20.68
CA GLU A 115 -18.72 -6.27 -20.37
C GLU A 115 -18.62 -5.13 -19.34
N GLY A 116 -19.75 -4.54 -18.94
CA GLY A 116 -19.80 -3.43 -18.00
C GLY A 116 -20.98 -2.50 -18.24
N THR A 117 -21.03 -1.40 -17.48
CA THR A 117 -22.09 -0.39 -17.52
C THR A 117 -21.52 0.94 -17.98
N SER A 118 -22.12 1.57 -18.98
CA SER A 118 -21.86 2.97 -19.35
C SER A 118 -23.02 3.86 -18.89
N HIS A 119 -22.80 5.16 -18.73
CA HIS A 119 -23.85 6.07 -18.30
C HIS A 119 -23.67 7.49 -18.83
N ILE A 120 -24.76 8.25 -18.86
CA ILE A 120 -24.79 9.69 -19.18
C ILE A 120 -25.71 10.40 -18.19
N CYS A 121 -25.31 11.58 -17.76
CA CYS A 121 -26.17 12.51 -17.03
C CYS A 121 -26.79 13.50 -18.01
N LEU A 122 -28.12 13.54 -18.09
CA LEU A 122 -28.83 14.52 -18.91
C LEU A 122 -29.12 15.82 -18.16
N TYR A 123 -29.23 15.73 -16.83
CA TYR A 123 -29.56 16.87 -15.99
C TYR A 123 -29.10 16.63 -14.56
N ASP A 124 -28.46 17.63 -13.99
CA ASP A 124 -28.19 17.79 -12.56
C ASP A 124 -28.56 19.23 -12.18
N ALA A 125 -29.40 19.41 -11.15
CA ALA A 125 -29.91 20.72 -10.78
C ALA A 125 -28.83 21.63 -10.16
N GLU A 126 -28.76 22.89 -10.62
CA GLU A 126 -27.84 23.90 -10.09
C GLU A 126 -28.11 24.30 -8.62
N ARG A 127 -27.12 24.97 -7.98
CA ARG A 127 -27.14 25.46 -6.58
C ARG A 127 -28.27 26.49 -6.31
N GLY A 128 -29.49 26.01 -6.11
CA GLY A 128 -30.59 26.72 -5.45
C GLY A 128 -30.83 26.23 -4.02
N PRO A 129 -31.65 26.92 -3.20
CA PRO A 129 -31.84 26.57 -1.79
C PRO A 129 -32.69 25.31 -1.54
N ASN A 130 -33.23 24.65 -2.58
CA ASN A 130 -34.15 23.51 -2.38
C ASN A 130 -34.32 22.52 -3.57
N PRO A 131 -33.26 21.97 -4.20
CA PRO A 131 -33.38 20.75 -5.02
C PRO A 131 -33.45 19.51 -4.12
N CYS A 132 -33.89 18.38 -4.68
CA CYS A 132 -33.87 17.09 -3.97
C CYS A 132 -32.45 16.75 -3.53
N ALA A 133 -32.25 16.64 -2.21
CA ALA A 133 -30.97 16.87 -1.54
C ALA A 133 -29.88 15.81 -1.79
N ASP A 134 -30.21 14.69 -2.46
CA ASP A 134 -29.23 13.66 -2.83
C ASP A 134 -28.55 14.05 -4.13
N ARG A 135 -27.53 14.91 -4.00
CA ARG A 135 -26.64 15.33 -5.07
C ARG A 135 -25.69 14.18 -5.39
N ASP A 136 -26.02 13.42 -6.43
CA ASP A 136 -25.08 12.53 -7.09
C ASP A 136 -24.39 13.37 -8.20
N VAL A 137 -23.22 13.94 -7.86
CA VAL A 137 -22.41 14.74 -8.77
C VAL A 137 -21.88 13.85 -9.89
N CYS A 138 -22.66 13.71 -10.97
CA CYS A 138 -22.07 13.42 -12.26
C CYS A 138 -21.25 14.65 -12.68
N ASP A 139 -19.93 14.57 -12.56
CA ASP A 139 -18.91 15.30 -13.32
C ASP A 139 -19.21 16.78 -13.63
N GLY A 140 -19.56 17.55 -12.59
CA GLY A 140 -19.24 18.97 -12.51
C GLY A 140 -20.05 19.98 -13.33
N TYR A 141 -20.79 19.61 -14.39
CA TYR A 141 -21.59 20.57 -15.18
C TYR A 141 -22.81 19.93 -15.86
N GLY A 142 -24.00 20.51 -15.66
CA GLY A 142 -25.23 20.13 -16.37
C GLY A 142 -26.00 21.36 -16.84
N VAL A 143 -26.46 21.37 -18.10
CA VAL A 143 -27.47 22.33 -18.58
C VAL A 143 -28.64 21.61 -19.24
N GLY A 144 -29.83 21.99 -18.76
CA GLY A 144 -31.10 22.13 -19.48
C GLY A 144 -31.56 21.01 -20.41
N LEU A 145 -32.46 20.16 -19.90
CA LEU A 145 -33.34 19.28 -20.67
C LEU A 145 -34.05 20.04 -21.80
N THR A 146 -33.57 19.88 -23.04
CA THR A 146 -34.35 19.76 -24.29
C THR A 146 -33.39 19.63 -25.47
N SER A 147 -33.23 18.40 -25.99
CA SER A 147 -32.46 18.05 -27.20
C SER A 147 -30.95 18.33 -27.14
N LEU A 148 -30.14 17.27 -27.20
CA LEU A 148 -28.69 17.36 -27.35
C LEU A 148 -28.31 17.77 -28.79
N GLY A 149 -28.52 19.04 -29.14
CA GLY A 149 -27.73 19.64 -30.21
C GLY A 149 -26.33 19.96 -29.69
N SER A 150 -25.30 19.98 -30.55
CA SER A 150 -23.98 20.55 -30.23
C SER A 150 -24.18 21.92 -29.59
N GLN A 151 -23.82 22.06 -28.30
CA GLN A 151 -24.08 23.28 -27.52
C GLN A 151 -23.01 24.34 -27.76
N ASP A 152 -21.82 23.89 -28.13
CA ASP A 152 -20.62 24.69 -28.36
C ASP A 152 -20.37 25.01 -29.85
N GLY A 153 -21.18 24.43 -30.74
CA GLY A 153 -21.14 24.68 -32.19
C GLY A 153 -20.01 23.97 -32.93
N ASP A 154 -19.41 22.93 -32.35
CA ASP A 154 -18.41 22.08 -33.00
C ASP A 154 -18.99 21.08 -34.02
N GLY A 155 -20.31 20.87 -33.98
CA GLY A 155 -21.04 19.98 -34.88
C GLY A 155 -21.15 18.54 -34.39
N ILE A 156 -20.72 18.24 -33.17
CA ILE A 156 -20.78 16.94 -32.51
C ILE A 156 -21.74 17.07 -31.32
N ALA A 157 -22.61 16.07 -31.15
CA ALA A 157 -23.60 16.09 -30.06
C ALA A 157 -23.13 15.18 -28.92
N PRO A 158 -23.43 15.51 -27.66
CA PRO A 158 -23.22 14.58 -26.55
C PRO A 158 -24.21 13.41 -26.65
N GLY A 159 -23.90 12.30 -25.99
CA GLY A 159 -24.72 11.09 -26.01
C GLY A 159 -24.03 9.88 -25.39
N LEU A 160 -24.57 8.68 -25.62
CA LEU A 160 -24.01 7.42 -25.14
C LEU A 160 -23.37 6.61 -26.28
N GLY A 161 -22.20 6.02 -26.03
CA GLY A 161 -21.48 5.21 -27.00
C GLY A 161 -20.25 5.92 -27.54
N ARG A 162 -19.74 5.48 -28.69
CA ARG A 162 -18.52 6.03 -29.29
C ARG A 162 -18.80 7.24 -30.18
N GLY A 163 -17.89 8.23 -30.16
CA GLY A 163 -17.93 9.39 -31.06
C GLY A 163 -18.97 10.43 -30.68
N CYS A 164 -19.38 10.45 -29.42
CA CYS A 164 -20.11 11.57 -28.82
C CYS A 164 -19.16 12.68 -28.41
N ASP A 165 -19.71 13.88 -28.25
CA ASP A 165 -19.00 15.05 -27.75
C ASP A 165 -18.45 14.80 -26.33
N ASN A 166 -17.13 14.71 -26.19
CA ASN A 166 -16.39 14.54 -24.94
C ASN A 166 -16.08 15.87 -24.24
N CYS A 167 -16.47 17.01 -24.82
CA CYS A 167 -16.44 18.32 -24.19
C CYS A 167 -17.72 19.13 -24.48
N PRO A 168 -18.87 18.78 -23.85
CA PRO A 168 -20.21 19.25 -24.24
C PRO A 168 -20.44 20.76 -24.32
N VAL A 169 -19.55 21.56 -23.75
CA VAL A 169 -19.64 23.02 -23.67
C VAL A 169 -18.39 23.73 -24.21
N THR A 170 -17.40 23.00 -24.72
CA THR A 170 -16.11 23.52 -25.16
C THR A 170 -15.76 23.03 -26.55
N HIS A 171 -15.82 23.94 -27.54
CA HIS A 171 -15.58 23.65 -28.95
C HIS A 171 -14.29 22.86 -29.21
N ASN A 172 -14.42 21.56 -29.52
CA ASN A 172 -13.33 20.66 -29.84
C ASN A 172 -13.69 19.63 -30.97
N PRO A 173 -13.80 20.08 -32.23
CA PRO A 173 -14.23 19.21 -33.34
C PRO A 173 -13.33 17.98 -33.60
N ASP A 174 -12.12 17.95 -33.05
CA ASP A 174 -11.18 16.83 -33.17
C ASP A 174 -11.37 15.76 -32.08
N GLN A 175 -12.11 16.07 -31.01
CA GLN A 175 -12.45 15.14 -29.93
C GLN A 175 -11.23 14.42 -29.37
N ALA A 176 -10.11 15.15 -29.27
CA ALA A 176 -8.88 14.63 -28.69
C ALA A 176 -9.11 14.29 -27.21
N ASP A 177 -8.51 13.19 -26.78
CA ASP A 177 -8.63 12.57 -25.47
C ASP A 177 -7.38 11.68 -25.32
N GLU A 178 -6.27 12.28 -24.88
CA GLU A 178 -4.93 11.67 -24.88
C GLU A 178 -4.82 10.55 -23.84
N ASP A 179 -5.55 10.61 -22.72
CA ASP A 179 -5.52 9.60 -21.65
C ASP A 179 -6.71 8.61 -21.68
N ALA A 180 -7.70 8.85 -22.54
CA ALA A 180 -8.87 8.01 -22.78
C ALA A 180 -9.78 7.85 -21.54
N ASP A 181 -9.88 8.87 -20.70
CA ASP A 181 -10.77 8.88 -19.54
C ASP A 181 -12.23 9.25 -19.88
N GLY A 182 -12.47 9.73 -21.10
CA GLY A 182 -13.77 10.11 -21.64
C GLY A 182 -14.08 11.61 -21.54
N ILE A 183 -13.19 12.41 -20.97
CA ILE A 183 -13.20 13.87 -20.95
C ILE A 183 -12.20 14.34 -22.01
N GLY A 184 -12.63 15.19 -22.94
CA GLY A 184 -11.72 15.62 -24.00
C GLY A 184 -10.61 16.56 -23.51
N ASP A 185 -9.45 16.54 -24.18
CA ASP A 185 -8.27 17.37 -23.87
C ASP A 185 -8.61 18.87 -23.71
N ALA A 186 -9.66 19.33 -24.40
CA ALA A 186 -10.10 20.72 -24.38
C ALA A 186 -10.79 21.15 -23.08
N CYS A 187 -11.36 20.19 -22.34
CA CYS A 187 -12.11 20.41 -21.11
C CYS A 187 -11.59 19.58 -19.91
N ASP A 188 -10.58 18.74 -20.12
CA ASP A 188 -9.94 17.96 -19.08
C ASP A 188 -8.91 18.82 -18.29
N PRO A 189 -9.02 18.91 -16.94
CA PRO A 189 -7.99 19.53 -16.11
C PRO A 189 -6.63 18.79 -16.16
N CYS A 190 -6.62 17.49 -16.43
CA CYS A 190 -5.45 16.65 -16.55
C CYS A 190 -5.42 15.84 -17.86
N PRO A 191 -5.23 16.48 -19.04
CA PRO A 191 -5.27 15.84 -20.37
C PRO A 191 -4.28 14.69 -20.62
N ARG A 192 -3.45 14.37 -19.62
CA ARG A 192 -2.42 13.33 -19.67
C ARG A 192 -2.56 12.35 -18.51
N GLY A 193 -3.69 12.36 -17.82
CA GLY A 193 -3.97 11.51 -16.68
C GLY A 193 -3.65 12.13 -15.33
N ASP A 194 -4.40 11.64 -14.36
CA ASP A 194 -4.16 11.63 -12.92
C ASP A 194 -4.35 10.17 -12.47
N ARG A 195 -3.25 9.43 -12.38
CA ARG A 195 -3.28 7.98 -12.22
C ARG A 195 -3.77 7.53 -10.85
N ASP A 196 -3.44 8.30 -9.81
CA ASP A 196 -3.77 7.95 -8.42
C ASP A 196 -4.97 8.73 -7.86
N ARG A 197 -5.52 9.66 -8.66
CA ARG A 197 -6.77 10.38 -8.43
C ARG A 197 -6.69 11.30 -7.23
N ASP A 198 -5.55 11.94 -7.06
CA ASP A 198 -5.29 12.86 -5.96
C ASP A 198 -5.55 14.34 -6.32
N ALA A 199 -6.00 14.58 -7.56
CA ALA A 199 -6.25 15.88 -8.20
C ALA A 199 -4.98 16.66 -8.59
N VAL A 200 -3.84 15.99 -8.70
CA VAL A 200 -2.60 16.49 -9.30
C VAL A 200 -2.32 15.68 -10.56
N CYS A 201 -2.12 16.36 -11.69
CA CYS A 201 -1.87 15.65 -12.95
C CYS A 201 -0.50 14.96 -12.94
N ASP A 202 -0.40 13.78 -13.56
CA ASP A 202 0.80 12.90 -13.59
C ASP A 202 2.12 13.65 -13.93
N ALA A 203 2.06 14.70 -14.76
CA ALA A 203 3.23 15.47 -15.18
C ALA A 203 3.74 16.48 -14.14
N ALA A 204 2.91 16.85 -13.17
CA ALA A 204 3.22 17.77 -12.09
C ALA A 204 3.32 17.06 -10.73
N ASP A 205 2.93 15.79 -10.67
CA ASP A 205 2.87 14.98 -9.47
C ASP A 205 4.23 14.36 -9.13
N ASN A 206 4.75 14.66 -7.94
CA ASN A 206 5.98 14.06 -7.40
C ASN A 206 5.80 12.62 -6.88
N CYS A 207 4.57 12.09 -6.92
CA CYS A 207 4.19 10.71 -6.62
C CYS A 207 3.05 10.20 -7.52
N ALA A 208 3.22 10.21 -8.85
CA ALA A 208 2.23 9.80 -9.88
C ALA A 208 1.61 8.38 -9.80
N SER A 209 1.73 7.68 -8.68
CA SER A 209 1.09 6.39 -8.39
C SER A 209 0.64 6.25 -6.93
N ALA A 210 0.81 7.27 -6.10
CA ALA A 210 0.54 7.25 -4.68
C ALA A 210 -0.03 8.59 -4.23
N ALA A 211 -1.36 8.63 -4.08
CA ALA A 211 -2.11 9.85 -3.85
C ALA A 211 -1.53 10.72 -2.72
N ASN A 212 -1.09 11.91 -3.06
CA ASN A 212 -0.49 12.87 -2.15
C ASN A 212 -0.88 14.31 -2.53
N PRO A 213 -2.14 14.72 -2.31
CA PRO A 213 -2.65 16.03 -2.76
C PRO A 213 -1.88 17.25 -2.22
N SER A 214 -1.09 17.07 -1.16
CA SER A 214 -0.24 18.12 -0.59
C SER A 214 1.09 18.31 -1.33
N GLN A 215 1.52 17.35 -2.17
CA GLN A 215 2.79 17.33 -2.89
C GLN A 215 3.98 17.62 -1.94
N ALA A 216 3.95 16.98 -0.76
CA ALA A 216 5.01 17.13 0.23
C ALA A 216 6.27 16.43 -0.27
N ASP A 217 7.42 17.09 -0.10
CA ASP A 217 8.75 16.64 -0.49
C ASP A 217 9.71 17.25 0.53
N SER A 218 9.98 16.48 1.59
CA SER A 218 10.60 16.97 2.82
C SER A 218 12.10 17.18 2.68
N ASP A 219 12.78 16.43 1.81
CA ASP A 219 14.21 16.54 1.56
C ASP A 219 14.58 17.18 0.21
N ALA A 220 13.57 17.53 -0.59
CA ALA A 220 13.66 18.26 -1.85
C ALA A 220 14.43 17.51 -2.95
N ASP A 221 14.25 16.20 -3.02
CA ASP A 221 14.88 15.34 -4.01
C ASP A 221 14.03 15.15 -5.29
N GLY A 222 12.76 15.57 -5.24
CA GLY A 222 11.81 15.51 -6.34
C GLY A 222 10.88 14.29 -6.31
N ILE A 223 11.02 13.40 -5.32
CA ILE A 223 10.09 12.31 -5.00
C ILE A 223 9.26 12.74 -3.80
N GLY A 224 7.94 12.58 -3.86
CA GLY A 224 7.09 13.00 -2.75
C GLY A 224 7.18 12.06 -1.54
N ASP A 225 6.97 12.61 -0.34
CA ASP A 225 7.04 11.87 0.94
C ASP A 225 6.16 10.62 0.97
N ALA A 226 5.09 10.58 0.16
CA ALA A 226 4.15 9.46 0.09
C ALA A 226 4.70 8.25 -0.68
N CYS A 227 5.68 8.45 -1.56
CA CYS A 227 6.29 7.43 -2.41
C CYS A 227 7.82 7.39 -2.32
N ASP A 228 8.41 8.19 -1.44
CA ASP A 228 9.85 8.23 -1.17
C ASP A 228 10.25 7.15 -0.15
N ASN A 229 11.22 6.30 -0.52
CA ASN A 229 11.79 5.28 0.35
C ASN A 229 12.81 5.84 1.36
N CYS A 230 13.14 7.13 1.28
CA CYS A 230 13.94 7.90 2.23
C CYS A 230 13.46 9.36 2.43
N PRO A 231 12.27 9.62 3.03
CA PRO A 231 11.65 10.96 3.16
C PRO A 231 12.43 12.05 3.91
N SER A 232 13.65 11.76 4.35
CA SER A 232 14.51 12.67 5.09
C SER A 232 15.94 12.73 4.54
N ALA A 233 16.23 12.04 3.44
CA ALA A 233 17.57 11.92 2.88
C ALA A 233 17.54 11.80 1.36
N ALA A 234 17.78 12.95 0.69
CA ALA A 234 17.60 13.08 -0.74
C ALA A 234 18.26 11.98 -1.57
N ASN A 235 17.44 11.23 -2.31
CA ASN A 235 17.83 10.10 -3.15
C ASN A 235 16.90 9.96 -4.38
N PRO A 236 17.06 10.84 -5.39
CA PRO A 236 16.17 10.86 -6.55
C PRO A 236 16.15 9.57 -7.39
N ASP A 237 17.12 8.66 -7.17
CA ASP A 237 17.19 7.36 -7.83
C ASP A 237 16.41 6.26 -7.11
N GLN A 238 15.95 6.52 -5.88
CA GLN A 238 15.19 5.60 -5.04
C GLN A 238 15.86 4.21 -4.94
N ALA A 239 17.19 4.17 -4.96
CA ALA A 239 17.94 2.93 -4.91
C ALA A 239 17.65 2.18 -3.60
N ASP A 240 17.36 0.89 -3.70
CA ASP A 240 17.11 -0.01 -2.58
C ASP A 240 17.80 -1.34 -2.93
N SER A 241 19.03 -1.50 -2.47
CA SER A 241 19.92 -2.60 -2.89
C SER A 241 19.60 -3.94 -2.24
N ASP A 242 18.97 -3.94 -1.06
CA ASP A 242 18.59 -5.16 -0.34
C ASP A 242 17.08 -5.47 -0.40
N GLY A 243 16.27 -4.54 -0.92
CA GLY A 243 14.87 -4.72 -1.23
C GLY A 243 13.97 -4.68 0.02
N ASP A 244 14.40 -3.99 1.06
CA ASP A 244 13.69 -3.93 2.34
C ASP A 244 12.63 -2.81 2.40
N GLY A 245 12.57 -1.96 1.37
CA GLY A 245 11.65 -0.82 1.28
C GLY A 245 12.20 0.49 1.86
N HIS A 246 13.43 0.50 2.37
CA HIS A 246 14.19 1.69 2.74
C HIS A 246 15.29 1.95 1.72
N GLY A 247 15.41 3.19 1.24
CA GLY A 247 16.41 3.49 0.22
C GLY A 247 17.83 3.45 0.77
N ASP A 248 18.82 3.13 -0.06
CA ASP A 248 20.25 3.05 0.27
C ASP A 248 20.78 4.34 0.95
N ALA A 249 20.15 5.49 0.69
CA ALA A 249 20.51 6.78 1.26
C ALA A 249 20.14 6.94 2.75
N CYS A 250 19.12 6.23 3.21
CA CYS A 250 18.67 6.19 4.60
C CYS A 250 18.75 4.79 5.22
N ALA A 251 19.13 3.79 4.43
CA ALA A 251 19.26 2.39 4.84
C ALA A 251 20.26 2.28 6.00
N HIS A 252 19.80 1.65 7.08
CA HIS A 252 20.60 1.35 8.25
C HIS A 252 21.57 0.20 7.92
N ALA A 253 22.86 0.38 8.21
CA ALA A 253 23.80 -0.72 8.12
C ALA A 253 23.63 -1.63 9.34
N CYS A 254 23.33 -2.92 9.12
CA CYS A 254 23.27 -3.92 10.16
C CYS A 254 24.53 -4.80 10.18
N VAL A 255 25.07 -5.05 11.38
CA VAL A 255 26.21 -5.97 11.59
C VAL A 255 25.88 -6.97 12.70
N THR A 256 26.04 -8.26 12.41
CA THR A 256 25.90 -9.33 13.41
C THR A 256 27.27 -9.71 13.98
N LEU A 257 27.49 -9.40 15.25
CA LEU A 257 28.71 -9.72 16.00
C LEU A 257 28.55 -11.09 16.66
N GLN A 258 29.34 -12.06 16.22
CA GLN A 258 29.29 -13.45 16.69
C GLN A 258 30.64 -14.14 16.47
N ARG A 259 31.16 -14.83 17.50
CA ARG A 259 32.46 -15.50 17.41
C ARG A 259 32.48 -16.54 16.30
N GLY A 260 33.42 -16.39 15.37
CA GLY A 260 33.55 -17.25 14.18
C GLY A 260 32.80 -16.75 12.95
N THR A 261 31.91 -15.77 13.13
CA THR A 261 31.24 -15.05 12.03
C THR A 261 31.96 -13.73 11.80
N PHE A 262 31.88 -12.81 12.77
CA PHE A 262 32.37 -11.45 12.66
C PHE A 262 32.50 -10.79 14.04
N GLY A 263 33.50 -9.92 14.20
CA GLY A 263 33.75 -9.20 15.45
C GLY A 263 34.41 -10.03 16.56
N GLU A 264 34.88 -9.32 17.58
CA GLU A 264 35.41 -9.91 18.82
C GLU A 264 34.26 -10.16 19.79
N VAL A 265 34.12 -11.39 20.28
CA VAL A 265 33.13 -11.75 21.31
C VAL A 265 33.85 -12.44 22.44
N ALA A 266 33.61 -12.04 23.67
CA ALA A 266 34.11 -12.68 24.88
C ALA A 266 32.94 -13.01 25.80
N ASP A 267 32.99 -14.17 26.44
CA ASP A 267 32.02 -14.55 27.45
C ASP A 267 32.66 -15.40 28.55
N ALA A 268 32.06 -15.40 29.71
CA ALA A 268 32.49 -16.26 30.81
C ALA A 268 31.33 -16.43 31.79
N ASP A 269 31.49 -17.33 32.74
CA ASP A 269 30.72 -17.25 33.97
C ASP A 269 31.61 -17.18 35.21
N ILE A 270 31.06 -16.56 36.25
CA ILE A 270 31.68 -16.48 37.58
C ILE A 270 30.77 -17.17 38.58
N TRP A 271 31.38 -17.89 39.52
CA TRP A 271 30.64 -18.76 40.43
C TRP A 271 31.09 -18.58 41.88
N GLU A 272 30.14 -18.26 42.75
CA GLU A 272 30.36 -18.06 44.18
C GLU A 272 30.94 -19.29 44.88
N ALA A 273 30.57 -20.50 44.46
CA ALA A 273 31.09 -21.74 45.06
C ALA A 273 32.57 -21.99 44.74
N PHE A 274 33.06 -21.47 43.61
CA PHE A 274 34.45 -21.64 43.14
C PHE A 274 35.06 -20.27 42.83
N PRO A 275 35.35 -19.46 43.86
CA PRO A 275 35.49 -18.02 43.66
C PRO A 275 36.80 -17.56 42.97
N ASN A 276 37.74 -18.49 42.78
CA ASN A 276 38.99 -18.27 42.04
C ASN A 276 39.04 -19.03 40.71
N TYR A 277 37.91 -19.63 40.30
CA TYR A 277 37.80 -20.37 39.05
C TYR A 277 37.21 -19.46 37.96
N SER A 278 37.70 -19.64 36.74
CA SER A 278 37.32 -18.87 35.55
C SER A 278 36.84 -19.84 34.48
N ASP A 279 35.59 -19.69 34.05
CA ASP A 279 34.92 -20.52 33.05
C ASP A 279 34.74 -19.74 31.73
N GLY A 280 35.80 -19.12 31.24
CA GLY A 280 35.76 -18.37 29.95
C GLY A 280 36.09 -19.20 28.71
N ARG A 281 36.26 -20.52 28.82
CA ARG A 281 36.61 -21.41 27.69
C ARG A 281 35.85 -22.73 27.72
N VAL A 282 34.57 -22.65 28.02
CA VAL A 282 33.69 -23.80 28.15
C VAL A 282 32.48 -23.62 27.24
N PRO A 283 31.92 -24.69 26.65
CA PRO A 283 30.79 -24.57 25.71
C PRO A 283 29.50 -23.97 26.30
N TYR A 284 29.39 -23.84 27.63
CA TYR A 284 28.19 -23.37 28.30
C TYR A 284 28.50 -22.43 29.47
N ASN A 285 27.75 -21.33 29.54
CA ASN A 285 27.70 -20.42 30.68
C ASN A 285 26.40 -20.62 31.47
N ALA A 286 26.29 -20.05 32.67
CA ALA A 286 25.02 -20.05 33.39
C ALA A 286 24.85 -18.85 34.34
N SER A 287 23.58 -18.49 34.56
CA SER A 287 23.13 -17.55 35.59
C SER A 287 22.30 -18.26 36.67
N GLY A 288 22.02 -17.54 37.76
CA GLY A 288 21.09 -17.96 38.81
C GLY A 288 21.74 -18.90 39.83
N ASN A 289 21.00 -19.90 40.26
CA ASN A 289 21.40 -20.78 41.36
C ASN A 289 22.04 -22.08 40.87
N ALA A 290 23.34 -22.22 41.11
CA ALA A 290 24.08 -23.46 40.89
C ALA A 290 24.46 -24.08 42.25
N HIS A 291 23.68 -25.08 42.66
CA HIS A 291 23.90 -25.86 43.89
C HIS A 291 23.88 -25.03 45.19
N GLY A 292 23.01 -24.03 45.29
CA GLY A 292 22.87 -23.16 46.46
C GLY A 292 23.78 -21.93 46.45
N PHE A 293 24.48 -21.71 45.34
CA PHE A 293 25.43 -20.63 45.14
C PHE A 293 25.11 -19.85 43.87
N ARG A 294 25.39 -18.55 43.87
CA ARG A 294 25.11 -17.69 42.74
C ARG A 294 26.10 -17.90 41.61
N LYS A 295 25.59 -17.92 40.39
CA LYS A 295 26.34 -17.94 39.15
C LYS A 295 25.87 -16.78 38.27
N GLN A 296 26.80 -16.11 37.59
CA GLN A 296 26.51 -14.96 36.73
C GLN A 296 27.28 -15.15 35.42
N ALA A 297 26.60 -14.98 34.29
CA ALA A 297 27.22 -15.02 32.98
C ALA A 297 27.60 -13.59 32.55
N LEU A 298 28.70 -13.47 31.82
CA LEU A 298 29.28 -12.23 31.33
C LEU A 298 29.39 -12.32 29.82
N TYR A 299 29.06 -11.24 29.11
CA TYR A 299 29.23 -11.15 27.67
C TYR A 299 29.83 -9.80 27.30
N ARG A 300 30.68 -9.77 26.27
CA ARG A 300 31.19 -8.54 25.66
C ARG A 300 31.36 -8.73 24.16
N PHE A 301 30.80 -7.79 23.39
CA PHE A 301 30.91 -7.72 21.94
C PHE A 301 31.74 -6.49 21.55
N GLY A 302 32.70 -6.68 20.66
CA GLY A 302 33.54 -5.59 20.12
C GLY A 302 32.78 -4.82 19.04
N LEU A 303 32.74 -3.50 19.17
CA LEU A 303 31.96 -2.60 18.30
C LEU A 303 32.83 -1.84 17.30
N ASP A 304 34.07 -2.27 17.05
CA ASP A 304 35.04 -1.53 16.22
C ASP A 304 34.58 -1.34 14.77
N SER A 305 33.60 -2.14 14.31
CA SER A 305 32.98 -2.03 12.99
C SER A 305 31.91 -0.94 12.89
N ILE A 306 31.43 -0.41 14.02
CA ILE A 306 30.40 0.62 14.06
C ILE A 306 31.12 1.99 14.10
N PRO A 307 30.85 2.89 13.14
CA PRO A 307 31.48 4.21 13.12
C PRO A 307 31.20 5.01 14.40
N ALA A 308 32.22 5.71 14.91
CA ALA A 308 32.03 6.63 16.03
C ALA A 308 31.04 7.74 15.65
N GLY A 309 30.04 7.97 16.50
CA GLY A 309 28.96 8.93 16.25
C GLY A 309 27.80 8.39 15.42
N ALA A 310 27.81 7.10 15.04
CA ALA A 310 26.65 6.48 14.41
C ALA A 310 25.44 6.49 15.35
N THR A 311 24.25 6.65 14.77
CA THR A 311 22.99 6.49 15.52
C THR A 311 22.58 5.02 15.44
N VAL A 312 22.62 4.33 16.57
CA VAL A 312 22.17 2.95 16.72
C VAL A 312 20.66 2.92 16.71
N THR A 313 20.07 2.29 15.71
CA THR A 313 18.62 2.18 15.55
C THR A 313 18.05 0.93 16.19
N SER A 314 18.82 -0.16 16.21
CA SER A 314 18.54 -1.34 17.03
C SER A 314 19.83 -2.03 17.46
N ALA A 315 19.80 -2.68 18.63
CA ALA A 315 20.84 -3.61 19.02
C ALA A 315 20.25 -4.81 19.78
N ASP A 316 20.08 -5.94 19.09
CA ASP A 316 19.45 -7.14 19.63
C ASP A 316 20.49 -8.17 20.02
N PHE A 317 20.51 -8.56 21.30
CA PHE A 317 21.33 -9.66 21.79
C PHE A 317 20.51 -10.96 21.80
N GLY A 318 21.01 -11.99 21.11
CA GLY A 318 20.42 -13.32 21.12
C GLY A 318 21.35 -14.38 21.70
N VAL A 319 20.78 -15.33 22.44
CA VAL A 319 21.51 -16.47 22.99
C VAL A 319 20.64 -17.72 23.07
N ALA A 320 21.21 -18.85 22.63
CA ALA A 320 20.60 -20.15 22.81
C ALA A 320 20.73 -20.59 24.28
N ALA A 321 19.62 -20.96 24.89
CA ALA A 321 19.52 -21.22 26.32
C ALA A 321 18.71 -22.49 26.65
N TYR A 322 19.03 -23.07 27.80
CA TYR A 322 18.30 -24.14 28.46
C TYR A 322 18.07 -23.74 29.91
N GLY A 323 16.83 -23.38 30.24
CA GLY A 323 16.39 -23.04 31.58
C GLY A 323 15.11 -23.78 31.93
N SER A 324 14.78 -23.85 33.22
CA SER A 324 13.63 -24.61 33.71
C SER A 324 12.62 -23.77 34.50
N GLY A 325 12.68 -22.45 34.44
CA GLY A 325 11.87 -21.54 35.26
C GLY A 325 11.24 -20.40 34.47
N ASP A 326 10.29 -19.73 35.13
CA ASP A 326 9.59 -18.51 34.66
C ASP A 326 10.26 -17.25 35.25
N GLU A 327 11.44 -17.40 35.82
CA GLU A 327 12.19 -16.41 36.58
C GLU A 327 12.79 -15.36 35.67
N THR A 328 12.79 -14.11 36.15
CA THR A 328 13.32 -12.99 35.38
C THR A 328 14.83 -13.07 35.29
N VAL A 329 15.33 -13.04 34.05
CA VAL A 329 16.75 -12.92 33.73
C VAL A 329 17.02 -11.46 33.35
N ARG A 330 17.88 -10.78 34.11
CA ARG A 330 18.17 -9.35 34.00
C ARG A 330 19.56 -9.12 33.44
N ILE A 331 19.69 -8.11 32.61
CA ILE A 331 20.96 -7.63 32.07
C ILE A 331 21.37 -6.36 32.81
N HIS A 332 22.62 -6.35 33.26
CA HIS A 332 23.24 -5.23 33.94
C HIS A 332 24.52 -4.79 33.24
N ARG A 333 24.78 -3.49 33.23
CA ARG A 333 26.02 -2.93 32.68
C ARG A 333 27.22 -3.33 33.54
N ILE A 334 28.29 -3.79 32.90
CA ILE A 334 29.58 -4.00 33.57
C ILE A 334 30.33 -2.66 33.71
N THR A 335 30.91 -2.41 34.89
CA THR A 335 31.58 -1.14 35.20
C THR A 335 33.11 -1.22 35.23
N ALA A 336 33.70 -2.42 35.08
CA ALA A 336 35.14 -2.61 35.06
C ALA A 336 35.60 -3.55 33.93
N PRO A 337 36.82 -3.37 33.38
CA PRO A 337 37.34 -4.28 32.37
C PRO A 337 37.62 -5.67 32.94
N TRP A 338 37.41 -6.69 32.12
CA TRP A 338 37.71 -8.08 32.46
C TRP A 338 38.32 -8.82 31.27
N ARG A 339 38.90 -9.98 31.56
CA ARG A 339 39.45 -10.90 30.58
C ARG A 339 38.76 -12.25 30.72
N GLU A 340 38.30 -12.78 29.60
CA GLU A 340 37.64 -14.08 29.49
C GLU A 340 38.39 -15.20 30.22
N ASP A 341 39.70 -15.29 30.06
CA ASP A 341 40.53 -16.35 30.65
C ASP A 341 41.00 -16.09 32.08
N ALA A 342 40.55 -15.01 32.74
CA ALA A 342 41.02 -14.62 34.06
C ALA A 342 39.96 -14.06 35.02
N VAL A 343 38.73 -13.82 34.53
CA VAL A 343 37.65 -13.31 35.36
C VAL A 343 37.16 -14.38 36.33
N THR A 344 36.99 -14.02 37.60
CA THR A 344 36.52 -14.93 38.66
C THR A 344 35.57 -14.18 39.60
N TRP A 345 34.85 -14.91 40.44
CA TRP A 345 33.98 -14.30 41.45
C TRP A 345 34.73 -13.27 42.33
N ASN A 346 35.88 -13.67 42.90
CA ASN A 346 36.63 -12.82 43.84
C ASN A 346 37.16 -11.53 43.23
N ASN A 347 37.41 -11.48 41.92
CA ASN A 347 37.95 -10.29 41.27
C ASN A 347 36.89 -9.44 40.56
N PHE A 348 35.65 -9.93 40.44
CA PHE A 348 34.67 -9.29 39.55
C PHE A 348 33.24 -9.17 40.09
N ALA A 349 32.79 -9.98 41.05
CA ALA A 349 31.37 -10.12 41.40
C ALA A 349 30.63 -8.83 41.84
N ALA A 350 31.34 -7.73 42.09
CA ALA A 350 30.76 -6.42 42.43
C ALA A 350 30.95 -5.37 41.32
N SER A 351 31.38 -5.75 40.11
CA SER A 351 31.81 -4.84 39.03
C SER A 351 30.71 -4.60 37.99
N TYR A 352 29.49 -4.34 38.45
CA TYR A 352 28.33 -4.06 37.60
C TYR A 352 27.41 -3.03 38.26
N ASP A 353 26.58 -2.35 37.47
CA ASP A 353 25.56 -1.43 37.96
C ASP A 353 24.32 -2.21 38.43
N ALA A 354 23.70 -1.76 39.53
CA ALA A 354 22.49 -2.39 40.05
C ALA A 354 21.26 -2.10 39.16
N ASP A 355 21.32 -1.04 38.35
CA ASP A 355 20.27 -0.71 37.39
C ASP A 355 20.14 -1.81 36.32
N VAL A 356 18.88 -2.10 35.95
CA VAL A 356 18.55 -3.10 34.92
C VAL A 356 18.53 -2.39 33.57
N GLU A 357 19.38 -2.83 32.65
CA GLU A 357 19.47 -2.30 31.29
C GLU A 357 18.41 -2.95 30.38
N ALA A 358 18.20 -4.25 30.54
CA ALA A 358 17.23 -5.02 29.78
C ALA A 358 16.85 -6.32 30.51
N GLU A 359 15.79 -7.00 30.04
CA GLU A 359 15.41 -8.33 30.48
C GLU A 359 15.52 -9.32 29.30
N LEU A 360 16.06 -10.50 29.56
CA LEU A 360 16.13 -11.58 28.59
C LEU A 360 14.79 -12.32 28.56
N THR A 361 14.21 -12.44 27.37
CA THR A 361 12.90 -13.06 27.15
C THR A 361 12.99 -14.21 26.16
N TRP A 362 12.18 -15.26 26.38
CA TRP A 362 12.13 -16.40 25.47
C TRP A 362 11.44 -16.03 24.15
N ILE A 363 12.16 -16.14 23.04
CA ILE A 363 11.63 -15.94 21.67
C ILE A 363 11.38 -17.27 20.94
N GLY A 364 11.75 -18.38 21.57
CA GLY A 364 11.55 -19.73 21.08
C GLY A 364 11.75 -20.75 22.20
N PRO A 365 11.67 -22.06 21.89
CA PRO A 365 11.85 -23.12 22.88
C PRO A 365 13.28 -23.22 23.43
N TYR A 366 14.27 -22.65 22.72
CA TYR A 366 15.68 -22.74 23.06
C TYR A 366 16.43 -21.42 22.93
N ASP A 367 15.74 -20.30 22.68
CA ASP A 367 16.36 -19.03 22.33
C ASP A 367 15.78 -17.90 23.16
N MET A 368 16.68 -17.06 23.68
CA MET A 368 16.34 -15.85 24.41
C MET A 368 16.90 -14.62 23.71
N SER A 369 16.19 -13.49 23.80
CA SER A 369 16.63 -12.21 23.26
C SER A 369 16.39 -11.05 24.24
N ALA A 370 17.20 -10.00 24.10
CA ALA A 370 17.06 -8.72 24.81
C ALA A 370 17.44 -7.55 23.90
N ASP A 371 16.66 -6.48 23.96
CA ASP A 371 16.96 -5.19 23.32
C ASP A 371 18.01 -4.42 24.15
N LEU A 372 19.16 -4.17 23.55
CA LEU A 372 20.29 -3.45 24.13
C LEU A 372 20.56 -2.11 23.43
N THR A 373 19.61 -1.59 22.63
CA THR A 373 19.79 -0.40 21.78
C THR A 373 20.37 0.79 22.57
N GLY A 374 19.78 1.11 23.73
CA GLY A 374 20.25 2.23 24.57
C GLY A 374 21.65 2.01 25.17
N LEU A 375 21.97 0.77 25.56
CA LEU A 375 23.28 0.41 26.11
C LEU A 375 24.36 0.49 25.03
N VAL A 376 24.08 -0.01 23.82
CA VAL A 376 25.00 0.01 22.69
C VAL A 376 25.20 1.45 22.17
N GLN A 377 24.15 2.27 22.10
CA GLN A 377 24.29 3.70 21.77
C GLN A 377 25.24 4.41 22.75
N ALA A 378 25.11 4.15 24.06
CA ALA A 378 25.99 4.76 25.06
C ALA A 378 27.47 4.39 24.85
N TRP A 379 27.75 3.18 24.37
CA TRP A 379 29.09 2.74 24.01
C TRP A 379 29.60 3.38 22.72
N VAL A 380 28.77 3.48 21.69
CA VAL A 380 29.11 4.12 20.40
C VAL A 380 29.38 5.62 20.57
N ASP A 381 28.60 6.28 21.42
CA ASP A 381 28.80 7.71 21.77
C ASP A 381 30.03 7.95 22.66
N GLY A 382 30.59 6.89 23.25
CA GLY A 382 31.67 6.98 24.24
C GLY A 382 31.22 7.61 25.57
N THR A 383 29.91 7.70 25.84
CA THR A 383 29.39 8.17 27.13
C THR A 383 29.57 7.13 28.24
N ALA A 384 29.74 5.86 27.87
CA ALA A 384 30.15 4.78 28.75
C ALA A 384 31.21 3.88 28.07
N PRO A 385 32.20 3.35 28.81
CA PRO A 385 33.13 2.38 28.23
C PRO A 385 32.42 1.04 27.96
N ASN A 386 32.71 0.42 26.82
CA ASN A 386 32.25 -0.93 26.53
C ASN A 386 33.07 -1.96 27.33
N HIS A 387 32.50 -2.41 28.45
CA HIS A 387 32.99 -3.56 29.22
C HIS A 387 32.08 -4.78 29.11
N GLY A 388 31.04 -4.71 28.27
CA GLY A 388 30.01 -5.72 28.14
C GLY A 388 28.94 -5.62 29.21
N PHE A 389 28.20 -6.72 29.39
CA PHE A 389 27.09 -6.81 30.32
C PHE A 389 27.11 -8.13 31.09
N LEU A 390 26.49 -8.10 32.27
CA LEU A 390 26.32 -9.22 33.18
C LEU A 390 24.87 -9.69 33.11
N VAL A 391 24.68 -11.00 33.08
CA VAL A 391 23.38 -11.66 33.14
C VAL A 391 23.18 -12.22 34.54
N GLU A 392 22.19 -11.67 35.23
CA GLU A 392 21.75 -12.08 36.56
C GLU A 392 20.37 -12.75 36.46
N GLU A 393 20.11 -13.72 37.33
CA GLU A 393 18.81 -14.40 37.41
C GLU A 393 18.47 -14.60 38.88
N ASP A 394 17.17 -14.59 39.18
CA ASP A 394 16.70 -14.77 40.54
C ASP A 394 17.22 -16.10 41.14
N PRO A 395 17.57 -16.12 42.46
CA PRO A 395 18.27 -17.24 43.09
C PRO A 395 17.44 -18.53 43.24
N THR A 396 16.20 -18.55 42.74
CA THR A 396 15.38 -19.77 42.60
C THR A 396 15.50 -20.40 41.21
N GLY A 397 15.86 -19.60 40.21
CA GLY A 397 16.04 -20.01 38.82
C GLY A 397 17.46 -20.47 38.51
N ARG A 398 17.61 -21.10 37.35
CA ARG A 398 18.89 -21.37 36.71
C ARG A 398 18.66 -21.52 35.21
N THR A 399 19.39 -20.73 34.45
CA THR A 399 19.45 -20.80 33.01
C THR A 399 20.88 -21.06 32.57
N SER A 400 21.05 -22.03 31.66
CA SER A 400 22.32 -22.36 31.03
C SER A 400 22.31 -21.83 29.60
N TYR A 401 23.36 -21.14 29.20
CA TYR A 401 23.50 -20.51 27.90
C TYR A 401 24.58 -21.21 27.10
N ARG A 402 24.41 -21.31 25.79
CA ARG A 402 25.50 -21.70 24.91
C ARG A 402 26.48 -20.53 24.80
N SER A 403 27.75 -20.82 25.04
CA SER A 403 28.85 -19.83 24.99
C SER A 403 29.32 -19.57 23.57
N SER A 404 30.21 -18.60 23.38
CA SER A 404 30.93 -18.41 22.11
C SER A 404 31.90 -19.55 21.78
N ASP A 405 32.24 -20.41 22.74
CA ASP A 405 33.05 -21.63 22.52
C ASP A 405 32.20 -22.88 22.20
N HIS A 406 30.88 -22.72 22.06
CA HIS A 406 30.01 -23.81 21.63
C HIS A 406 30.45 -24.35 20.24
N PRO A 407 30.44 -25.68 20.00
CA PRO A 407 30.96 -26.26 18.77
C PRO A 407 30.13 -25.94 17.51
N LEU A 408 28.82 -25.72 17.67
CA LEU A 408 27.93 -25.28 16.60
C LEU A 408 27.89 -23.75 16.59
N GLN A 409 28.09 -23.15 15.43
CA GLN A 409 28.24 -21.71 15.26
C GLN A 409 26.90 -20.99 15.35
N GLU A 410 25.85 -21.58 14.76
CA GLU A 410 24.47 -21.10 14.80
C GLU A 410 23.91 -20.97 16.23
N ASP A 411 24.51 -21.68 17.17
CA ASP A 411 24.10 -21.78 18.56
C ASP A 411 24.87 -20.82 19.48
N ARG A 412 25.83 -20.05 18.94
CA ARG A 412 26.65 -19.11 19.71
C ARG A 412 25.89 -17.80 19.94
N PRO A 413 26.18 -17.09 21.05
CA PRO A 413 25.60 -15.79 21.32
C PRO A 413 25.96 -14.80 20.22
N TRP A 414 25.02 -13.94 19.86
CA TRP A 414 25.18 -12.93 18.83
C TRP A 414 24.62 -11.58 19.29
N LEU A 415 25.14 -10.50 18.75
CA LEU A 415 24.61 -9.14 18.89
C LEU A 415 24.46 -8.55 17.49
N GLU A 416 23.23 -8.33 17.06
CA GLU A 416 22.95 -7.63 15.80
C GLU A 416 22.77 -6.16 16.09
N VAL A 417 23.54 -5.30 15.41
CA VAL A 417 23.46 -3.85 15.58
C VAL A 417 23.17 -3.20 14.26
N CYS A 418 22.02 -2.55 14.15
CA CYS A 418 21.66 -1.70 13.03
C CYS A 418 21.90 -0.23 13.39
N TYR A 419 22.50 0.52 12.47
CA TYR A 419 22.85 1.92 12.70
C TYR A 419 22.77 2.74 11.42
N SER A 420 22.48 4.03 11.54
CA SER A 420 22.74 5.01 10.47
C SER A 420 24.11 5.64 10.65
N ALA A 421 24.74 5.98 9.52
CA ALA A 421 26.01 6.71 9.52
C ALA A 421 25.85 8.10 10.20
N PRO A 422 26.92 8.63 10.82
CA PRO A 422 26.90 9.93 11.50
C PRO A 422 26.57 11.14 10.62
#